data_AF-A0A527XRP5-F1
#
_entry.id   AF-A0A527XRP5-F1
#
_cell.length_a   1.000
_cell.length_b   1.000
_cell.length_c   1.000
_cell.angle_alpha   90.00
_cell.angle_beta   90.00
_cell.angle_gamma   90.00
#
_symmetry.space_group_name_H-M   'P 1'
#
loop_
_entity.id
_entity.type
_entity.pdbx_description
1 polymer ?
#
loop_
_entity_poly.entity_id
_entity_poly.type
_entity_poly.pdbx_seq_one_letter_code
_entity_poly.pdbx_strand_id
1 'polypeptide(L)'
;FTHVSGLKVIVPSNPHDAKGLLIAAIEDPDPVIFLEPKRLYNGPFDGHHDKPVTPWSKHELGEVPDGHYTIPLGKAAIRRQGSAVTVLAYGTMVYVAQAAAEET
;
A
#
# COMPACT_ATOMS: atom_id res chain seq x y z
N PHE A 1 9.17 6.40 -14.06
CA PHE A 1 9.30 7.42 -13.00
C PHE A 1 10.55 7.23 -12.16
N THR A 2 10.76 6.05 -11.55
CA THR A 2 11.81 5.81 -10.54
C THR A 2 13.27 6.05 -10.98
N HIS A 3 13.56 6.01 -12.27
CA HIS A 3 14.92 6.26 -12.80
C HIS A 3 15.21 7.75 -13.06
N VAL A 4 14.28 8.66 -12.74
CA VAL A 4 14.46 10.10 -12.92
C VAL A 4 15.00 10.70 -11.63
N SER A 5 16.24 11.20 -11.68
CA SER A 5 16.85 11.91 -10.56
C SER A 5 16.02 13.13 -10.14
N GLY A 6 15.77 13.26 -8.84
CA GLY A 6 14.98 14.35 -8.26
C GLY A 6 13.49 14.05 -8.08
N LEU A 7 12.97 12.92 -8.59
CA LEU A 7 11.60 12.49 -8.31
C LEU A 7 11.53 11.50 -7.14
N LYS A 8 10.53 11.66 -6.29
CA LYS A 8 10.08 10.61 -5.35
C LYS A 8 8.89 9.87 -5.94
N VAL A 9 8.82 8.55 -5.79
CA VAL A 9 7.72 7.72 -6.30
C VAL A 9 7.14 6.87 -5.16
N ILE A 10 5.84 6.93 -4.97
CA ILE A 10 5.15 6.27 -3.86
C ILE A 10 3.95 5.47 -4.39
N VAL A 11 3.71 4.30 -3.81
CA VAL A 11 2.54 3.45 -4.10
C VAL A 11 1.93 2.95 -2.78
N PRO A 12 0.81 3.51 -2.29
CA PRO A 12 0.14 2.98 -1.11
C PRO A 12 -0.52 1.62 -1.40
N SER A 13 -0.83 0.87 -0.34
CA SER A 13 -1.52 -0.42 -0.44
C SER A 13 -2.80 -0.50 0.39
N ASN A 14 -3.08 0.46 1.27
CA ASN A 14 -4.28 0.44 2.12
C ASN A 14 -4.71 1.87 2.46
N PRO A 15 -5.97 2.07 2.91
CA PRO A 15 -6.50 3.40 3.26
C PRO A 15 -5.66 4.17 4.27
N HIS A 16 -5.21 3.54 5.35
CA HIS A 16 -4.39 4.19 6.38
C HIS A 16 -3.09 4.75 5.77
N ASP A 17 -2.39 3.93 4.99
CA ASP A 17 -1.18 4.35 4.30
C ASP A 17 -1.45 5.41 3.23
N ALA A 18 -2.53 5.27 2.48
CA ALA A 18 -2.88 6.19 1.41
C ALA A 18 -3.03 7.61 1.94
N LYS A 19 -3.76 7.82 3.03
CA LYS A 19 -3.90 9.15 3.65
C LYS A 19 -2.56 9.68 4.18
N GLY A 20 -1.85 8.88 4.99
CA GLY A 20 -0.62 9.35 5.63
C GLY A 20 0.50 9.65 4.63
N LEU A 21 0.63 8.83 3.58
CA LEU A 21 1.61 9.04 2.52
C LEU A 21 1.22 10.18 1.58
N LEU A 22 -0.07 10.41 1.33
CA LEU A 22 -0.52 11.53 0.50
C LEU A 22 -0.29 12.86 1.20
N ILE A 23 -0.62 12.97 2.49
CA ILE A 23 -0.33 14.17 3.28
C ILE A 23 1.19 14.43 3.29
N ALA A 24 1.99 13.40 3.57
CA ALA A 24 3.45 13.51 3.55
C ALA A 24 3.98 13.93 2.16
N ALA A 25 3.40 13.42 1.07
CA ALA A 25 3.77 13.78 -0.29
C ALA A 25 3.44 15.23 -0.65
N ILE A 26 2.32 15.77 -0.15
CA ILE A 26 1.91 17.16 -0.36
C ILE A 26 2.83 18.13 0.41
N GLU A 27 3.25 17.73 1.62
CA GLU A 27 4.09 18.55 2.50
C GLU A 27 5.59 18.47 2.17
N ASP A 28 6.00 17.52 1.33
CA ASP A 28 7.39 17.34 0.94
C ASP A 28 7.85 18.45 -0.04
N PRO A 29 9.06 19.04 0.14
CA PRO A 29 9.56 20.08 -0.74
C PRO A 29 9.99 19.56 -2.13
N ASP A 30 10.12 18.23 -2.32
CA ASP A 30 10.52 17.60 -3.57
C ASP A 30 9.30 17.13 -4.40
N PRO A 31 9.41 17.05 -5.74
CA PRO A 31 8.32 16.55 -6.57
C PRO A 31 8.03 15.06 -6.32
N VAL A 32 6.77 14.74 -6.03
CA VAL A 32 6.31 13.39 -5.71
C VAL A 32 5.32 12.86 -6.75
N ILE A 33 5.58 11.65 -7.27
CA ILE A 33 4.66 10.88 -8.09
C ILE A 33 3.92 9.88 -7.19
N PHE A 34 2.63 10.12 -6.95
CA PHE A 34 1.77 9.28 -6.13
C PHE A 34 0.92 8.36 -7.00
N LEU A 35 1.21 7.05 -7.00
CA LEU A 35 0.54 6.07 -7.85
C LEU A 35 -0.55 5.34 -7.07
N GLU A 36 -1.81 5.59 -7.40
CA GLU A 36 -2.96 5.01 -6.71
C GLU A 36 -3.45 3.72 -7.39
N PRO A 37 -3.35 2.55 -6.75
CA PRO A 37 -3.80 1.31 -7.36
C PRO A 37 -5.33 1.24 -7.39
N LYS A 38 -5.94 1.54 -8.54
CA LYS A 38 -7.41 1.49 -8.73
C LYS A 38 -8.07 0.19 -8.23
N ARG A 39 -7.35 -0.94 -8.32
CA ARG A 39 -7.83 -2.27 -7.89
C ARG A 39 -8.11 -2.33 -6.38
N LEU A 40 -7.46 -1.46 -5.62
CA LEU A 40 -7.55 -1.35 -4.17
C LEU A 40 -8.51 -0.26 -3.70
N TYR A 41 -9.18 0.49 -4.58
CA TYR A 41 -10.06 1.58 -4.11
C TYR A 41 -11.24 1.09 -3.27
N ASN A 42 -11.86 -0.04 -3.64
CA ASN A 42 -13.06 -0.53 -2.96
C ASN A 42 -12.77 -1.60 -1.91
N GLY A 43 -11.57 -2.17 -1.88
CA GLY A 43 -11.17 -3.24 -0.97
C GLY A 43 -9.86 -3.91 -1.39
N PRO A 44 -9.25 -4.72 -0.51
CA PRO A 44 -8.10 -5.53 -0.87
C PRO A 44 -8.43 -6.54 -1.98
N PHE A 45 -7.41 -6.93 -2.74
CA PHE A 45 -7.54 -7.95 -3.80
C PHE A 45 -6.34 -8.90 -3.74
N ASP A 46 -6.62 -10.16 -3.46
CA ASP A 46 -5.65 -11.24 -3.23
C ASP A 46 -5.26 -12.01 -4.51
N GLY A 47 -5.90 -11.72 -5.65
CA GLY A 47 -5.65 -12.41 -6.93
C GLY A 47 -6.76 -13.39 -7.33
N HIS A 48 -7.67 -13.73 -6.42
CA HIS A 48 -8.74 -14.70 -6.65
C HIS A 48 -9.98 -14.01 -7.24
N HIS A 49 -10.08 -14.01 -8.57
CA HIS A 49 -11.16 -13.36 -9.32
C HIS A 49 -12.53 -14.04 -9.17
N ASP A 50 -12.53 -15.30 -8.76
CA ASP A 50 -13.68 -16.14 -8.46
C ASP A 50 -14.33 -15.79 -7.10
N LYS A 51 -13.57 -15.15 -6.20
CA LYS A 51 -14.05 -14.74 -4.87
C LYS A 51 -14.61 -13.31 -4.92
N PRO A 52 -15.79 -13.05 -4.31
CA PRO A 52 -16.28 -11.68 -4.15
C PRO A 52 -15.29 -10.82 -3.37
N VAL A 53 -15.11 -9.57 -3.82
CA VAL A 53 -14.22 -8.61 -3.15
C VAL A 53 -14.79 -8.24 -1.78
N THR A 54 -13.94 -8.29 -0.76
CA THR A 54 -14.28 -7.80 0.58
C THR A 54 -14.05 -6.29 0.65
N PRO A 55 -15.01 -5.48 1.12
CA PRO A 55 -14.83 -4.03 1.24
C PRO A 55 -13.86 -3.67 2.38
N TRP A 56 -13.22 -2.49 2.27
CA TRP A 56 -12.32 -1.98 3.32
C TRP A 56 -12.95 -1.87 4.70
N SER A 57 -14.26 -1.62 4.79
CA SER A 57 -15.00 -1.59 6.06
C SER A 57 -14.95 -2.89 6.87
N LYS A 58 -14.48 -3.99 6.26
CA LYS A 58 -14.33 -5.30 6.90
C LYS A 58 -12.87 -5.72 7.06
N HIS A 59 -11.92 -4.82 6.84
CA HIS A 59 -10.49 -5.09 6.90
C HIS A 59 -9.82 -4.11 7.86
N GLU A 60 -8.92 -4.60 8.74
CA GLU A 60 -8.28 -3.78 9.79
C GLU A 60 -7.57 -2.54 9.24
N LEU A 61 -6.84 -2.68 8.13
CA LEU A 61 -6.15 -1.58 7.45
C LEU A 61 -7.08 -0.59 6.74
N GLY A 62 -8.40 -0.83 6.79
CA GLY A 62 -9.43 0.09 6.34
C GLY A 62 -9.74 1.21 7.33
N GLU A 63 -9.33 1.06 8.60
CA GLU A 63 -9.50 2.09 9.63
C GLU A 63 -8.53 3.26 9.40
N VAL A 64 -9.08 4.47 9.30
CA VAL A 64 -8.32 5.68 9.03
C VAL A 64 -8.63 6.71 10.12
N PRO A 65 -7.65 7.08 10.96
CA PRO A 65 -7.85 8.10 11.98
C PRO A 65 -8.31 9.43 11.38
N ASP A 66 -9.27 10.09 12.03
CA ASP A 66 -9.60 11.48 11.72
C ASP A 66 -8.44 12.42 12.06
N GLY A 67 -8.46 13.63 11.48
CA GLY A 67 -7.42 14.63 11.71
C GLY A 67 -6.15 14.40 10.89
N HIS A 68 -5.08 15.10 11.28
CA HIS A 68 -3.80 15.13 10.55
C HIS A 68 -2.85 14.05 11.09
N TYR A 69 -2.26 13.29 10.17
CA TYR A 69 -1.11 12.43 10.44
C TYR A 69 -0.33 12.19 9.15
N THR A 70 0.93 11.81 9.27
CA THR A 70 1.80 11.47 8.14
C THR A 70 2.41 10.09 8.31
N ILE A 71 2.83 9.50 7.19
CA ILE A 71 3.71 8.32 7.18
C ILE A 71 5.04 8.72 6.55
N PRO A 72 6.20 8.38 7.17
CA PRO A 72 7.49 8.74 6.62
C PRO A 72 7.71 8.19 5.21
N LEU A 73 8.04 9.07 4.26
CA LEU A 73 8.42 8.68 2.91
C LEU A 73 9.74 7.90 2.91
N GLY A 74 9.90 6.98 1.95
CA GLY A 74 11.11 6.15 1.83
C GLY A 74 11.27 5.07 2.89
N LYS A 75 10.28 4.89 3.79
CA LYS A 75 10.29 3.83 4.80
C LYS A 75 9.32 2.70 4.40
N ALA A 76 9.86 1.50 4.20
CA ALA A 76 9.06 0.31 3.92
C ALA A 76 8.35 -0.21 5.18
N ALA A 77 7.27 -0.98 4.98
CA ALA A 77 6.54 -1.67 6.04
C ALA A 77 6.65 -3.20 5.86
N ILE A 78 6.81 -3.94 6.95
CA ILE A 78 6.74 -5.40 6.93
C ILE A 78 5.28 -5.81 7.14
N ARG A 79 4.70 -6.47 6.14
CA ARG A 79 3.29 -6.89 6.13
C ARG A 79 3.08 -8.33 6.63
N ARG A 80 4.11 -9.17 6.57
CA ARG A 80 4.15 -10.52 7.15
C ARG A 80 5.58 -10.82 7.58
N GLN A 81 5.77 -11.23 8.83
CA GLN A 81 7.07 -11.69 9.32
C GLN A 81 7.38 -13.09 8.77
N GLY A 82 8.63 -13.37 8.47
CA GLY A 82 9.06 -14.67 7.96
C GLY A 82 10.58 -14.79 7.86
N SER A 83 11.08 -16.02 7.74
CA SER A 83 12.52 -16.34 7.68
C SER A 83 12.91 -17.19 6.46
N ALA A 84 11.95 -17.68 5.68
CA ALA A 84 12.23 -18.54 4.52
C ALA A 84 12.66 -17.75 3.28
N VAL A 85 11.98 -16.65 2.97
CA VAL A 85 12.25 -15.79 1.81
C VAL A 85 11.76 -14.37 2.08
N THR A 86 12.39 -13.39 1.41
CA THR A 86 11.94 -12.00 1.39
C THR A 86 11.13 -11.74 0.14
N VAL A 87 9.87 -11.27 0.30
CA VAL A 87 9.01 -10.86 -0.82
C VAL A 87 8.93 -9.34 -0.88
N LEU A 88 9.42 -8.75 -1.97
CA LEU A 88 9.33 -7.31 -2.22
C LEU A 88 8.09 -7.00 -3.06
N ALA A 89 7.12 -6.30 -2.49
CA ALA A 89 5.86 -5.95 -3.14
C ALA A 89 5.37 -4.55 -2.76
N TYR A 90 4.56 -3.95 -3.64
CA TYR A 90 3.87 -2.68 -3.43
C TYR A 90 2.50 -2.69 -4.13
N GLY A 91 1.61 -1.78 -3.72
CA GLY A 91 0.24 -1.70 -4.27
C GLY A 91 -0.53 -3.01 -4.13
N THR A 92 -1.29 -3.40 -5.17
CA THR A 92 -2.11 -4.63 -5.18
C THR A 92 -1.32 -5.89 -4.85
N MET A 93 -0.05 -5.95 -5.27
CA MET A 93 0.78 -7.15 -5.09
C MET A 93 1.09 -7.47 -3.63
N VAL A 94 0.89 -6.53 -2.71
CA VAL A 94 1.00 -6.79 -1.26
C VAL A 94 0.04 -7.89 -0.83
N TYR A 95 -1.23 -7.81 -1.26
CA TYR A 95 -2.26 -8.77 -0.87
C TYR A 95 -2.11 -10.10 -1.61
N VAL A 96 -1.74 -10.06 -2.89
CA VAL A 96 -1.45 -11.28 -3.66
C VAL A 96 -0.27 -12.04 -3.05
N ALA A 97 0.79 -11.33 -2.65
CA ALA A 97 1.95 -11.94 -2.00
C ALA A 97 1.60 -12.53 -0.63
N GLN A 98 0.76 -11.87 0.15
CA GLN A 98 0.29 -12.41 1.44
C GLN A 98 -0.51 -13.70 1.25
N ALA A 99 -1.54 -13.68 0.39
CA ALA A 99 -2.37 -14.84 0.13
C ALA A 99 -1.57 -16.02 -0.43
N ALA A 100 -0.73 -15.78 -1.43
CA ALA A 100 0.12 -16.82 -2.00
C ALA A 100 1.06 -17.48 -0.96
N ALA A 101 1.50 -16.72 0.04
CA ALA A 101 2.39 -17.21 1.07
C ALA A 101 1.66 -17.89 2.26
N GLU A 102 0.33 -17.83 2.30
CA GLU A 102 -0.55 -18.58 3.20
C GLU A 102 -1.01 -19.91 2.58
N GLU A 103 -1.04 -20.00 1.25
CA GLU A 103 -1.47 -21.18 0.49
C GLU A 103 -0.38 -22.26 0.33
N THR A 104 0.84 -21.99 0.83
CA THR A 104 2.00 -22.90 0.83
C THR A 104 2.34 -23.39 2.22
#